data_AF-A0A970GV88-F1
#
_entry.id   AF-A0A970GV88-F1
#
_cell.length_a   1.000
_cell.length_b   1.000
_cell.length_c   1.000
_cell.angle_alpha   90.00
_cell.angle_beta   90.00
_cell.angle_gamma   90.00
#
_symmetry.space_group_name_H-M   'P 1'
#
loop_
_entity.id
_entity.type
_entity.pdbx_description
1 polymer ?
#
loop_
_entity_poly.entity_id
_entity_poly.type
_entity_poly.pdbx_seq_one_letter_code
_entity_poly.pdbx_strand_id
1 'polypeptide(L)' 'MSEKKINPDCPCTWPGCPRHGDCQACKSYHHARGEKTTCEKKQAT' A
#
# COMPACT_ATOMS: atom_id res chain seq x y z
N MET A 1 -20.29 2.96 -1.52
CA MET A 1 -19.27 2.37 -2.40
C MET A 1 -17.94 2.85 -1.88
N SER A 2 -17.12 1.97 -1.30
CA SER A 2 -15.93 2.36 -0.53
C SER A 2 -14.97 3.19 -1.39
N GLU A 3 -14.80 4.46 -1.04
CA GLU A 3 -13.88 5.37 -1.71
C GLU A 3 -12.50 4.71 -1.82
N LYS A 4 -12.07 4.44 -3.05
CA LYS A 4 -10.73 3.96 -3.38
C LYS A 4 -9.76 5.00 -2.81
N LYS A 5 -9.12 4.72 -1.68
CA LYS A 5 -8.11 5.60 -1.08
C LYS A 5 -6.86 5.57 -1.95
N ILE A 6 -6.94 6.31 -3.06
CA ILE A 6 -5.80 6.63 -3.88
C ILE A 6 -5.00 7.69 -3.11
N ASN A 7 -3.83 7.31 -2.63
CA ASN A 7 -2.86 8.25 -2.08
C ASN A 7 -1.69 8.36 -3.06
N PRO A 8 -1.61 9.41 -3.89
CA PRO A 8 -0.50 9.58 -4.82
C PRO A 8 0.87 9.67 -4.11
N ASP A 9 0.90 10.05 -2.83
CA ASP A 9 2.09 10.09 -1.99
C ASP A 9 2.37 8.75 -1.29
N CYS A 10 1.86 7.64 -1.84
CA CYS A 10 2.03 6.32 -1.24
C CYS A 10 3.54 6.00 -1.04
N PRO A 11 4.03 5.86 0.20
CA PRO A 11 5.44 5.59 0.49
C PRO A 11 5.84 4.12 0.21
N CYS A 12 5.10 3.40 -0.63
CA CYS A 12 5.43 2.03 -1.01
C CYS A 12 6.81 2.00 -1.67
N THR A 13 7.76 1.32 -1.03
CA THR A 13 9.16 1.23 -1.48
C THR A 13 9.41 0.06 -2.42
N TRP A 14 8.37 -0.68 -2.82
CA TRP A 14 8.55 -1.83 -3.72
C TRP A 14 8.84 -1.31 -5.14
N PRO A 15 10.03 -1.59 -5.70
CA PRO A 15 10.32 -1.24 -7.09
C PRO A 15 9.28 -1.84 -8.04
N GLY A 16 8.59 -0.98 -8.80
CA GLY A 16 7.61 -1.41 -9.79
C GLY A 16 6.28 -1.90 -9.21
N CYS A 17 5.89 -1.48 -8.00
CA CYS A 17 4.60 -1.88 -7.42
C CYS A 17 3.43 -1.57 -8.39
N PRO A 18 2.72 -2.59 -8.91
CA PRO A 18 1.64 -2.37 -9.88
C PRO A 18 0.41 -1.70 -9.24
N ARG A 19 0.40 -1.61 -7.91
CA ARG A 19 -0.65 -0.99 -7.10
C ARG A 19 -0.15 0.27 -6.37
N HIS A 20 0.99 0.84 -6.78
CA HIS A 20 1.47 2.11 -6.23
C HIS A 20 0.38 3.18 -6.35
N GLY A 21 0.23 4.00 -5.31
CA GLY A 21 -0.84 4.99 -5.24
C GLY A 21 -2.19 4.45 -4.74
N ASP A 22 -2.50 3.17 -4.91
CA ASP A 22 -3.76 2.59 -4.42
C ASP A 22 -3.51 1.88 -3.08
N CYS A 23 -3.74 2.57 -1.97
CA CYS A 23 -3.39 2.05 -0.64
C CYS A 23 -4.05 0.71 -0.33
N GLN A 24 -5.32 0.53 -0.69
CA GLN A 24 -6.05 -0.69 -0.38
C GLN A 24 -5.56 -1.85 -1.24
N ALA A 25 -5.37 -1.63 -2.54
CA ALA A 25 -4.84 -2.66 -3.43
C ALA A 25 -3.37 -2.99 -3.14
N CYS A 26 -2.55 -2.00 -2.81
CA CYS A 26 -1.16 -2.17 -2.38
C CYS A 26 -1.10 -3.04 -1.12
N LYS A 27 -1.92 -2.72 -0.12
CA LYS A 27 -2.04 -3.52 1.11
C LYS A 27 -2.42 -4.96 0.82
N SER A 28 -3.49 -5.21 0.07
CA SER A 28 -3.90 -6.57 -0.26
C SER A 28 -2.82 -7.33 -1.05
N TYR A 29 -2.14 -6.67 -1.97
CA TYR A 29 -1.07 -7.28 -2.78
C TYR A 29 0.13 -7.72 -1.93
N HIS A 30 0.60 -6.86 -1.02
CA HIS A 30 1.68 -7.20 -0.10
C HIS A 30 1.25 -8.22 0.95
N HIS A 31 0.05 -8.09 1.53
CA HIS A 31 -0.45 -9.00 2.56
C HIS A 31 -0.65 -10.42 2.02
N ALA A 32 -1.11 -10.57 0.79
CA ALA A 32 -1.21 -11.87 0.12
C ALA A 32 0.15 -12.58 -0.01
N ARG A 33 1.25 -11.84 0.10
CA ARG A 33 2.62 -12.36 0.05
C ARG A 33 3.26 -12.47 1.43
N GLY A 34 2.51 -12.17 2.50
CA GLY A 34 3.01 -12.14 3.88
C GLY A 34 3.83 -10.90 4.23
N GLU A 35 3.82 -9.87 3.38
CA GLU A 35 4.58 -8.64 3.58
C GLU A 35 3.69 -7.50 4.08
N LYS A 36 4.25 -6.61 4.90
CA LYS A 36 3.58 -5.37 5.33
C LYS A 36 3.97 -4.20 4.43
N THR A 37 2.99 -3.37 4.10
CA THR A 37 3.25 -2.15 3.34
C THR A 37 4.03 -1.13 4.17
N THR A 38 4.79 -0.25 3.51
CA THR A 38 5.46 0.87 4.19
C THR A 38 4.46 1.82 4.85
N CYS A 39 3.27 1.99 4.29
CA CYS A 39 2.18 2.78 4.88
C CYS A 39 1.77 2.26 6.26
N GLU A 40 1.75 0.93 6.43
CA GLU A 40 1.45 0.30 7.72
C GLU A 40 2.62 0.37 8.67
N LYS A 41 3.86 0.25 8.16
CA LYS A 41 5.07 0.40 8.98
C LYS A 41 5.21 1.81 9.56
N LYS A 42 4.81 2.85 8.81
CA LYS A 42 4.89 4.27 9.24
C LYS A 42 3.83 4.68 10.27
N GLN A 43 2.70 3.98 10.37
CA GLN A 43 1.65 4.28 11.37
C GLN A 43 1.89 3.60 12.73
N ALA A 44 2.98 2.84 12.88
CA ALA A 44 3.33 2.14 14.11
C ALA A 44 4.34 2.91 14.98
N THR A 45 4.53 4.22 14.73
CA THR A 45 5.34 5.15 15.52
C THR A 45 4.46 6.31 15.93
#